data_AF-A0A803RCQ6-F1
#
_entry.id   AF-A0A803RCQ6-F1
#
_cell.length_a   1.000
_cell.length_b   1.000
_cell.length_c   1.000
_cell.angle_alpha   90.00
_cell.angle_beta   90.00
_cell.angle_gamma   90.00
#
_symmetry.space_group_name_H-M   'P 1'
#
loop_
_entity.id
_entity.type
_entity.pdbx_description
1 polymer ?
#
loop_
_entity_poly.entity_id
_entity_poly.type
_entity_poly.pdbx_seq_one_letter_code
_entity_poly.pdbx_strand_id
1 'polypeptide(L)'
;MLSPSFSVLMRKMRCFTSCSGSSIPLCFSTALTSSSSSFYSRFLHSNTIFAASVAEKKYPVLRAQYLDYKSTEPKLIDSMESGKEDSGLKRELYSVIEPYSSGFLKVSDLHTIYWEQSGNPDGHPVVFLHGGPGGGTSPTNRRFFDPEFYRIILFDQRGAGKSTPHACLKENTTWDLIDDIEKLREHFKIPEWQVFGGSWGSTLALAYSQTHPDKVTGLVLRGIFLLRKKEIDWFYEGGAAAIYPDAWEPFRDLIPEKERGCFVDAYSKRLNSDDLETQYAAARAWTKWEMMTARLIPNDENIKKGDDDYFSLAFARIENHYFTNKGFFSSDSYLLDNIDKIRHIDATIVQGRYDVCCPMMSAWDLHKVWPEADFKVVKDAGHSANEPGITAELVAANERLKNKIKAGR
;
A
#
# COMPACT_ATOMS: atom_id res chain seq x y z
N MET A 1 -18.33 77.11 17.61
CA MET A 1 -19.80 77.16 17.45
C MET A 1 -20.34 75.73 17.52
N LEU A 2 -21.40 75.54 18.30
CA LEU A 2 -22.47 74.52 18.20
C LEU A 2 -22.18 73.09 17.65
N SER A 3 -22.12 72.15 18.62
CA SER A 3 -22.83 70.83 18.70
C SER A 3 -24.32 70.93 18.23
N PRO A 4 -25.12 69.86 17.87
CA PRO A 4 -25.22 68.59 18.65
C PRO A 4 -25.69 67.24 18.02
N SER A 5 -25.34 66.15 18.75
CA SER A 5 -26.13 64.94 19.18
C SER A 5 -26.84 64.03 18.13
N PHE A 6 -27.22 62.76 18.35
CA PHE A 6 -27.60 61.91 19.52
C PHE A 6 -27.26 60.41 19.25
N SER A 7 -27.31 59.41 20.15
CA SER A 7 -27.10 59.36 21.63
C SER A 7 -27.01 57.91 22.19
N VAL A 8 -25.93 57.61 22.91
CA VAL A 8 -25.78 56.76 24.13
C VAL A 8 -27.04 56.12 24.75
N LEU A 9 -27.02 54.81 25.12
CA LEU A 9 -27.10 54.32 26.53
C LEU A 9 -26.80 52.81 26.72
N MET A 10 -26.08 52.47 27.80
CA MET A 10 -25.92 51.10 28.34
C MET A 10 -27.08 50.71 29.28
N ARG A 11 -27.23 49.41 29.62
CA ARG A 11 -27.18 48.99 31.04
C ARG A 11 -26.96 47.49 31.30
N LYS A 12 -26.17 47.20 32.34
CA LYS A 12 -26.03 45.91 33.04
C LYS A 12 -27.11 45.77 34.13
N MET A 13 -27.44 44.53 34.50
CA MET A 13 -27.67 43.97 35.87
C MET A 13 -28.39 42.62 35.73
N ARG A 14 -28.35 41.63 36.63
CA ARG A 14 -27.46 41.09 37.68
C ARG A 14 -28.23 39.86 38.25
N CYS A 15 -27.55 38.94 38.93
CA CYS A 15 -28.09 37.66 39.43
C CYS A 15 -29.15 37.77 40.56
N PHE A 16 -29.92 36.69 40.79
CA PHE A 16 -30.30 36.03 42.09
C PHE A 16 -30.95 34.65 41.68
N THR A 17 -30.40 33.45 41.96
CA THR A 17 -30.66 32.52 43.11
C THR A 17 -32.15 32.31 43.45
N SER A 18 -32.70 31.14 43.83
CA SER A 18 -32.16 29.78 44.16
C SER A 18 -33.32 28.80 44.47
N CYS A 19 -33.03 27.48 44.62
CA CYS A 19 -33.86 26.43 45.27
C CYS A 19 -35.11 25.92 44.48
N SER A 20 -35.59 24.67 44.60
CA SER A 20 -35.12 23.45 45.31
C SER A 20 -35.96 22.20 44.93
N GLY A 21 -35.44 20.98 45.17
CA GLY A 21 -36.17 19.68 45.11
C GLY A 21 -35.69 18.79 43.94
N SER A 22 -34.97 17.67 44.12
CA SER A 22 -35.27 16.42 44.86
C SER A 22 -36.46 15.66 44.24
N SER A 23 -36.39 14.38 43.83
CA SER A 23 -35.46 13.28 44.19
C SER A 23 -35.31 12.20 43.09
N ILE A 24 -34.19 11.47 43.11
CA ILE A 24 -33.96 10.12 42.53
C ILE A 24 -33.99 9.10 43.72
N PRO A 25 -33.68 7.77 43.63
CA PRO A 25 -33.66 6.78 42.53
C PRO A 25 -34.30 5.41 42.92
N LEU A 26 -33.90 4.35 42.18
CA LEU A 26 -33.85 2.89 42.48
C LEU A 26 -34.83 2.04 41.64
N CYS A 27 -34.34 1.27 40.66
CA CYS A 27 -33.61 -0.01 40.78
C CYS A 27 -34.48 -1.17 41.28
N PHE A 28 -34.67 -2.18 40.43
CA PHE A 28 -34.99 -3.54 40.84
C PHE A 28 -33.99 -4.52 40.23
N SER A 29 -33.37 -5.30 41.09
CA SER A 29 -32.69 -6.56 40.77
C SER A 29 -33.05 -7.52 41.88
N THR A 30 -33.48 -8.74 41.55
CA THR A 30 -33.18 -9.96 42.33
C THR A 30 -33.63 -11.21 41.56
N ALA A 31 -33.02 -12.35 41.90
CA ALA A 31 -33.06 -13.59 41.14
C ALA A 31 -33.93 -14.69 41.79
N LEU A 32 -33.83 -15.91 41.22
CA LEU A 32 -34.24 -17.23 41.75
C LEU A 32 -35.74 -17.55 41.65
N THR A 33 -36.14 -18.64 40.99
CA THR A 33 -36.03 -20.01 41.57
C THR A 33 -36.15 -21.14 40.51
N SER A 34 -35.99 -22.39 40.95
CA SER A 34 -35.69 -23.61 40.17
C SER A 34 -36.87 -24.61 40.01
N SER A 35 -36.87 -25.40 38.93
CA SER A 35 -37.21 -26.86 38.88
C SER A 35 -37.39 -27.30 37.40
N SER A 36 -36.50 -28.10 36.81
CA SER A 36 -36.42 -29.57 36.86
C SER A 36 -37.61 -30.34 36.26
N SER A 37 -37.44 -30.87 35.04
CA SER A 37 -37.84 -32.24 34.70
C SER A 37 -37.10 -32.73 33.44
N SER A 38 -36.70 -34.00 33.46
CA SER A 38 -35.98 -34.69 32.38
C SER A 38 -36.96 -35.42 31.47
N PHE A 39 -36.60 -35.66 30.21
CA PHE A 39 -36.90 -36.94 29.56
C PHE A 39 -35.84 -37.31 28.52
N TYR A 40 -35.31 -38.53 28.66
CA TYR A 40 -34.30 -39.14 27.80
C TYR A 40 -34.85 -40.49 27.34
N SER A 41 -34.99 -40.73 26.04
CA SER A 41 -35.05 -42.07 25.42
C SER A 41 -34.81 -41.90 23.91
N ARG A 42 -33.63 -42.26 23.39
CA ARG A 42 -33.29 -43.62 22.91
C ARG A 42 -34.37 -44.23 22.01
N PHE A 43 -33.99 -44.49 20.75
CA PHE A 43 -34.13 -45.81 20.12
C PHE A 43 -32.98 -46.03 19.13
N LEU A 44 -32.53 -47.29 19.02
CA LEU A 44 -31.47 -47.76 18.12
C LEU A 44 -31.99 -48.96 17.32
N HIS A 45 -31.57 -49.04 16.06
CA HIS A 45 -31.49 -50.24 15.20
C HIS A 45 -32.77 -51.02 14.86
N SER A 46 -33.00 -51.19 13.54
CA SER A 46 -33.10 -52.53 12.95
C SER A 46 -32.81 -52.51 11.44
N ASN A 47 -32.02 -53.47 10.97
CA ASN A 47 -31.87 -53.80 9.56
C ASN A 47 -33.03 -54.71 9.13
N THR A 48 -33.60 -54.49 7.94
CA THR A 48 -34.28 -55.56 7.20
C THR A 48 -33.99 -55.42 5.70
N ILE A 49 -33.65 -56.55 5.08
CA ILE A 49 -33.29 -56.66 3.66
C ILE A 49 -34.56 -56.88 2.83
N PHE A 50 -34.65 -56.25 1.67
CA PHE A 50 -35.48 -56.73 0.56
C PHE A 50 -34.69 -56.61 -0.75
N ALA A 51 -34.67 -57.71 -1.53
CA ALA A 51 -33.92 -57.80 -2.78
C ALA A 51 -34.86 -57.59 -3.99
N ALA A 52 -34.41 -56.84 -5.00
CA ALA A 52 -35.06 -56.79 -6.31
C ALA A 52 -34.06 -56.50 -7.44
N SER A 53 -33.91 -57.50 -8.32
CA SER A 53 -33.53 -57.46 -9.75
C SER A 53 -32.37 -56.57 -10.25
N VAL A 54 -31.39 -57.22 -10.87
CA VAL A 54 -30.26 -56.64 -11.61
C VAL A 54 -30.68 -56.09 -12.98
N ALA A 55 -30.03 -55.00 -13.40
CA ALA A 55 -29.81 -54.68 -14.82
C ALA A 55 -28.38 -54.14 -15.01
N GLU A 56 -27.47 -54.97 -15.54
CA GLU A 56 -26.06 -54.59 -15.74
C GLU A 56 -25.90 -53.57 -16.89
N LYS A 57 -25.15 -52.49 -16.65
CA LYS A 57 -24.37 -51.81 -17.69
C LYS A 57 -22.91 -51.73 -17.26
N LYS A 58 -22.06 -52.48 -17.96
CA LYS A 58 -20.62 -52.57 -17.68
C LYS A 58 -19.89 -51.34 -18.19
N TYR A 59 -19.13 -50.69 -17.31
CA TYR A 59 -18.01 -49.83 -17.67
C TYR A 59 -16.72 -50.44 -17.11
N PRO A 60 -15.63 -50.53 -17.89
CA PRO A 60 -14.42 -51.22 -17.44
C PRO A 60 -13.64 -50.39 -16.42
N VAL A 61 -13.53 -50.90 -15.19
CA VAL A 61 -12.61 -50.36 -14.19
C VAL A 61 -11.20 -50.87 -14.51
N LEU A 62 -10.34 -49.98 -14.99
CA LEU A 62 -8.93 -50.28 -15.20
C LEU A 62 -8.22 -50.45 -13.85
N ARG A 63 -7.81 -51.68 -13.57
CA ARG A 63 -7.10 -52.08 -12.35
C ARG A 63 -5.63 -51.67 -12.50
N ALA A 64 -5.23 -50.60 -11.81
CA ALA A 64 -3.83 -50.16 -11.81
C ALA A 64 -2.92 -51.27 -11.24
N GLN A 65 -1.98 -51.74 -12.05
CA GLN A 65 -0.92 -52.63 -11.60
C GLN A 65 0.19 -51.78 -10.98
N TYR A 66 0.58 -52.08 -9.75
CA TYR A 66 1.79 -51.52 -9.15
C TYR A 66 3.00 -52.09 -9.90
N LEU A 67 3.66 -51.24 -10.70
CA LEU A 67 4.99 -51.54 -11.23
C LEU A 67 6.03 -51.12 -10.21
N ASP A 68 6.85 -52.09 -9.81
CA ASP A 68 7.88 -51.96 -8.78
C ASP A 68 9.08 -51.14 -9.32
N TYR A 69 9.05 -49.82 -9.10
CA TYR A 69 10.07 -48.91 -9.62
C TYR A 69 11.29 -48.90 -8.69
N LYS A 70 12.29 -49.71 -9.03
CA LYS A 70 13.59 -49.71 -8.33
C LYS A 70 14.19 -48.30 -8.30
N SER A 71 14.50 -47.83 -7.10
CA SER A 71 15.14 -46.55 -6.87
C SER A 71 16.58 -46.53 -7.38
N THR A 72 16.79 -46.02 -8.60
CA THR A 72 18.08 -45.45 -9.00
C THR A 72 18.14 -44.03 -8.47
N GLU A 73 19.04 -43.77 -7.51
CA GLU A 73 19.30 -42.43 -7.00
C GLU A 73 19.64 -41.47 -8.16
N PRO A 74 18.98 -40.30 -8.28
CA PRO A 74 19.42 -39.30 -9.23
C PRO A 74 20.75 -38.71 -8.74
N LYS A 75 21.81 -38.92 -9.51
CA LYS A 75 23.06 -38.17 -9.33
C LYS A 75 22.74 -36.68 -9.37
N LEU A 76 23.04 -35.98 -8.28
CA LEU A 76 23.05 -34.52 -8.24
C LEU A 76 23.94 -34.00 -9.36
N ILE A 77 23.32 -33.38 -10.37
CA ILE A 77 24.02 -32.55 -11.34
C ILE A 77 24.23 -31.21 -10.64
N ASP A 78 25.42 -31.05 -10.07
CA ASP A 78 25.88 -29.81 -9.48
C ASP A 78 26.21 -28.81 -10.60
N SER A 79 25.17 -28.08 -11.05
CA SER A 79 25.31 -27.02 -12.06
C SER A 79 24.25 -25.93 -11.91
N MET A 80 24.16 -25.35 -10.72
CA MET A 80 23.79 -23.95 -10.60
C MET A 80 24.86 -23.27 -9.74
N GLU A 81 25.73 -22.48 -10.38
CA GLU A 81 26.57 -21.55 -9.64
C GLU A 81 25.64 -20.58 -8.91
N SER A 82 25.39 -20.85 -7.63
CA SER A 82 24.83 -19.88 -6.71
C SER A 82 25.82 -18.73 -6.63
N GLY A 83 25.56 -17.67 -7.40
CA GLY A 83 26.40 -16.49 -7.43
C GLY A 83 26.70 -16.04 -6.01
N LYS A 84 27.99 -15.84 -5.72
CA LYS A 84 28.54 -15.57 -4.38
C LYS A 84 27.55 -14.77 -3.55
N GLU A 85 27.02 -15.38 -2.49
CA GLU A 85 26.19 -14.63 -1.55
C GLU A 85 26.98 -13.42 -1.06
N ASP A 86 26.28 -12.29 -0.97
CA ASP A 86 26.81 -10.95 -0.71
C ASP A 86 27.17 -10.81 0.78
N SER A 87 28.08 -11.68 1.24
CA SER A 87 28.39 -11.99 2.63
C SER A 87 29.24 -10.88 3.26
N GLY A 88 28.60 -9.72 3.45
CA GLY A 88 29.23 -8.52 3.98
C GLY A 88 28.36 -7.26 3.87
N LEU A 89 27.29 -7.26 3.07
CA LEU A 89 26.40 -6.09 3.01
C LEU A 89 25.50 -5.98 4.25
N LYS A 90 25.27 -4.73 4.68
CA LYS A 90 24.26 -4.41 5.67
C LYS A 90 22.88 -4.78 5.13
N ARG A 91 22.08 -5.44 5.99
CA ARG A 91 20.71 -5.92 5.72
C ARG A 91 19.70 -5.45 6.78
N GLU A 92 20.12 -4.54 7.65
CA GLU A 92 19.30 -3.96 8.70
C GLU A 92 19.10 -2.48 8.42
N LEU A 93 17.96 -1.92 8.79
CA LEU A 93 17.75 -0.48 8.74
C LEU A 93 18.87 0.27 9.48
N TYR A 94 19.26 1.42 8.95
CA TYR A 94 20.15 2.36 9.63
C TYR A 94 19.50 2.91 10.91
N SER A 95 20.31 3.56 11.75
CA SER A 95 19.81 4.25 12.95
C SER A 95 18.74 5.29 12.61
N VAL A 96 17.90 5.66 13.58
CA VAL A 96 16.99 6.80 13.42
C VAL A 96 17.82 8.06 13.28
N ILE A 97 17.50 8.88 12.27
CA ILE A 97 18.09 10.19 12.00
C ILE A 97 16.95 11.19 11.80
N GLU A 98 17.19 12.46 12.16
CA GLU A 98 16.27 13.56 11.85
C GLU A 98 16.72 14.33 10.60
N PRO A 99 15.80 15.01 9.89
CA PRO A 99 16.16 15.78 8.72
C PRO A 99 16.92 17.03 9.14
N TYR A 100 18.05 17.30 8.48
CA TYR A 100 18.82 18.53 8.71
C TYR A 100 18.14 19.76 8.08
N SER A 101 17.20 19.55 7.16
CA SER A 101 16.42 20.60 6.52
C SER A 101 15.05 20.06 6.11
N SER A 102 13.99 20.86 6.24
CA SER A 102 12.68 20.57 5.65
C SER A 102 11.98 21.86 5.28
N GLY A 103 10.98 21.77 4.40
CA GLY A 103 10.31 22.95 3.89
C GLY A 103 9.13 22.61 2.98
N PHE A 104 8.70 23.62 2.25
CA PHE A 104 7.57 23.55 1.32
C PHE A 104 7.99 24.16 -0.01
N LEU A 105 7.59 23.53 -1.12
CA LEU A 105 7.83 24.00 -2.48
C LEU A 105 6.49 24.22 -3.19
N LYS A 106 6.22 25.46 -3.61
CA LYS A 106 5.08 25.76 -4.48
C LYS A 106 5.38 25.20 -5.88
N VAL A 107 4.54 24.30 -6.37
CA VAL A 107 4.75 23.56 -7.63
C VAL A 107 3.69 23.83 -8.70
N SER A 108 2.51 24.32 -8.30
CA SER A 108 1.53 24.98 -9.19
C SER A 108 0.91 26.17 -8.46
N ASP A 109 0.00 26.91 -9.09
CA ASP A 109 -0.78 27.94 -8.38
C ASP A 109 -1.71 27.37 -7.30
N LEU A 110 -2.05 26.09 -7.40
CA LEU A 110 -2.84 25.35 -6.43
C LEU A 110 -1.98 24.62 -5.39
N HIS A 111 -0.93 23.92 -5.83
CA HIS A 111 -0.22 22.94 -5.01
C HIS A 111 1.08 23.44 -4.41
N THR A 112 1.27 23.09 -3.13
CA THR A 112 2.52 23.27 -2.39
C THR A 112 2.88 21.97 -1.68
N ILE A 113 3.97 21.34 -2.11
CA ILE A 113 4.44 20.05 -1.57
C ILE A 113 5.39 20.22 -0.39
N TYR A 114 5.29 19.33 0.59
CA TYR A 114 6.26 19.22 1.68
C TYR A 114 7.48 18.40 1.25
N TRP A 115 8.67 18.80 1.71
CA TRP A 115 9.90 18.03 1.54
C TRP A 115 10.76 18.03 2.80
N GLU A 116 11.60 17.00 2.95
CA GLU A 116 12.68 16.94 3.94
C GLU A 116 13.98 16.37 3.34
N GLN A 117 15.11 16.80 3.88
CA GLN A 117 16.45 16.33 3.53
C GLN A 117 17.15 15.75 4.75
N SER A 118 17.69 14.54 4.62
CA SER A 118 18.37 13.78 5.68
C SER A 118 19.70 13.19 5.20
N GLY A 119 20.51 12.66 6.11
CA GLY A 119 21.83 12.08 5.78
C GLY A 119 22.88 13.16 5.52
N ASN A 120 23.80 12.88 4.60
CA ASN A 120 24.95 13.73 4.29
C ASN A 120 24.55 14.82 3.27
N PRO A 121 24.63 16.13 3.58
CA PRO A 121 24.29 17.20 2.64
C PRO A 121 25.11 17.22 1.34
N ASP A 122 26.34 16.70 1.39
CA ASP A 122 27.28 16.57 0.26
C ASP A 122 27.33 15.13 -0.30
N GLY A 123 26.42 14.26 0.16
CA GLY A 123 26.34 12.85 -0.23
C GLY A 123 25.70 12.63 -1.61
N HIS A 124 25.71 11.37 -2.06
CA HIS A 124 25.04 10.95 -3.31
C HIS A 124 23.52 11.20 -3.18
N PRO A 125 22.90 11.99 -4.07
CA PRO A 125 21.49 12.31 -3.95
C PRO A 125 20.60 11.11 -4.27
N VAL A 126 19.61 10.87 -3.41
CA VAL A 126 18.55 9.87 -3.61
C VAL A 126 17.18 10.46 -3.30
N VAL A 127 16.20 10.25 -4.18
CA VAL A 127 14.80 10.63 -3.95
C VAL A 127 13.97 9.40 -3.57
N PHE A 128 13.19 9.53 -2.50
CA PHE A 128 12.24 8.52 -2.05
C PHE A 128 10.81 8.86 -2.52
N LEU A 129 10.20 7.93 -3.27
CA LEU A 129 8.83 8.03 -3.77
C LEU A 129 7.92 7.12 -2.93
N HIS A 130 7.01 7.72 -2.15
CA HIS A 130 6.07 6.99 -1.31
C HIS A 130 4.97 6.28 -2.11
N GLY A 131 4.33 5.28 -1.48
CA GLY A 131 3.23 4.49 -2.03
C GLY A 131 1.83 5.09 -1.84
N GLY A 132 0.81 4.24 -1.97
CA GLY A 132 -0.60 4.59 -2.11
C GLY A 132 -1.03 4.48 -3.59
N PRO A 133 -1.39 5.59 -4.29
CA PRO A 133 -1.02 6.97 -3.97
C PRO A 133 -1.76 7.61 -2.80
N GLY A 134 -1.27 8.74 -2.32
CA GLY A 134 -1.85 9.46 -1.17
C GLY A 134 -1.25 9.12 0.20
N GLY A 135 -0.29 8.18 0.30
CA GLY A 135 0.25 7.71 1.59
C GLY A 135 1.11 8.71 2.38
N GLY A 136 1.91 9.55 1.72
CA GLY A 136 2.90 10.40 2.38
C GLY A 136 4.13 9.63 2.88
N THR A 137 5.10 10.38 3.41
CA THR A 137 6.37 9.87 3.93
C THR A 137 6.34 9.63 5.45
N SER A 138 7.30 8.86 5.95
CA SER A 138 7.46 8.56 7.38
C SER A 138 8.95 8.55 7.78
N PRO A 139 9.29 8.81 9.07
CA PRO A 139 10.68 8.83 9.53
C PRO A 139 11.46 7.53 9.24
N THR A 140 10.78 6.38 9.21
CA THR A 140 11.38 5.08 8.86
C THR A 140 11.93 5.05 7.44
N ASN A 141 11.39 5.83 6.50
CA ASN A 141 11.83 5.83 5.12
C ASN A 141 13.27 6.36 4.93
N ARG A 142 13.75 7.21 5.84
CA ARG A 142 15.16 7.67 5.89
C ARG A 142 16.14 6.51 6.12
N ARG A 143 15.70 5.45 6.81
CA ARG A 143 16.56 4.41 7.37
C ARG A 143 16.97 3.31 6.38
N PHE A 144 16.50 3.37 5.13
CA PHE A 144 16.93 2.46 4.06
C PHE A 144 18.31 2.85 3.48
N PHE A 145 18.80 4.05 3.78
CA PHE A 145 19.99 4.64 3.16
C PHE A 145 21.10 4.86 4.19
N ASP A 146 22.35 4.70 3.76
CA ASP A 146 23.53 5.04 4.56
C ASP A 146 23.60 6.57 4.78
N PRO A 147 23.41 7.09 6.01
CA PRO A 147 23.38 8.53 6.26
C PRO A 147 24.72 9.22 6.02
N GLU A 148 25.84 8.50 6.04
CA GLU A 148 27.16 9.07 5.77
C GLU A 148 27.44 9.20 4.26
N PHE A 149 26.74 8.44 3.42
CA PHE A 149 26.95 8.43 1.98
C PHE A 149 25.85 9.13 1.20
N TYR A 150 24.58 8.98 1.59
CA TYR A 150 23.44 9.49 0.84
C TYR A 150 23.00 10.87 1.34
N ARG A 151 22.73 11.77 0.39
CA ARG A 151 21.85 12.93 0.58
C ARG A 151 20.43 12.45 0.28
N ILE A 152 19.61 12.32 1.31
CA ILE A 152 18.30 11.64 1.23
C ILE A 152 17.20 12.69 1.10
N ILE A 153 16.47 12.70 -0.02
CA ILE A 153 15.34 13.60 -0.30
C ILE A 153 14.04 12.80 -0.16
N LEU A 154 13.20 13.20 0.79
CA LEU A 154 11.82 12.72 0.94
C LEU A 154 10.87 13.87 0.61
N PHE A 155 9.74 13.59 -0.04
CA PHE A 155 8.67 14.56 -0.22
C PHE A 155 7.30 13.88 -0.20
N ASP A 156 6.29 14.63 0.24
CA ASP A 156 4.90 14.18 0.19
C ASP A 156 4.29 14.63 -1.15
N GLN A 157 3.72 13.70 -1.93
CA GLN A 157 3.09 13.99 -3.22
C GLN A 157 1.84 14.87 -3.04
N ARG A 158 1.33 15.44 -4.15
CA ARG A 158 0.18 16.37 -4.13
C ARG A 158 -1.01 15.81 -3.33
N GLY A 159 -1.48 16.61 -2.37
CA GLY A 159 -2.60 16.27 -1.47
C GLY A 159 -2.35 15.19 -0.40
N ALA A 160 -1.16 14.59 -0.35
CA ALA A 160 -0.78 13.55 0.62
C ALA A 160 -0.02 14.13 1.82
N GLY A 161 -0.04 13.43 2.96
CA GLY A 161 0.80 13.76 4.13
C GLY A 161 0.66 15.22 4.59
N LYS A 162 1.77 15.97 4.55
CA LYS A 162 1.83 17.40 4.89
C LYS A 162 1.61 18.33 3.68
N SER A 163 1.53 17.80 2.46
CA SER A 163 1.36 18.59 1.23
C SER A 163 -0.05 19.17 1.11
N THR A 164 -0.15 20.34 0.46
CA THR A 164 -1.39 21.13 0.43
C THR A 164 -1.81 21.48 -1.00
N PRO A 165 -3.14 21.54 -1.28
CA PRO A 165 -4.25 21.29 -0.35
C PRO A 165 -4.46 19.79 -0.08
N HIS A 166 -4.74 19.42 1.18
CA HIS A 166 -4.96 18.03 1.60
C HIS A 166 -6.11 17.37 0.82
N ALA A 167 -5.94 16.09 0.48
CA ALA A 167 -6.90 15.28 -0.30
C ALA A 167 -7.37 15.93 -1.63
N CYS A 168 -6.57 16.83 -2.21
CA CYS A 168 -6.94 17.52 -3.45
C CYS A 168 -6.65 16.67 -4.69
N LEU A 169 -7.68 16.50 -5.54
CA LEU A 169 -7.63 15.70 -6.79
C LEU A 169 -7.44 16.56 -8.05
N LYS A 170 -7.64 17.88 -7.96
CA LYS A 170 -7.40 18.80 -9.08
C LYS A 170 -5.90 18.94 -9.28
N GLU A 171 -5.42 18.90 -10.54
CA GLU A 171 -3.97 18.95 -10.84
C GLU A 171 -3.21 17.87 -10.04
N ASN A 172 -3.71 16.64 -10.02
CA ASN A 172 -3.09 15.52 -9.29
C ASN A 172 -3.06 14.26 -10.16
N THR A 173 -2.24 14.31 -11.21
CA THR A 173 -2.01 13.22 -12.17
C THR A 173 -0.58 12.68 -12.08
N THR A 174 -0.33 11.51 -12.69
CA THR A 174 1.05 10.95 -12.77
C THR A 174 2.03 11.92 -13.41
N TRP A 175 1.59 12.67 -14.42
CA TRP A 175 2.41 13.67 -15.13
C TRP A 175 2.67 14.91 -14.27
N ASP A 176 1.66 15.37 -13.53
CA ASP A 176 1.81 16.44 -12.52
C ASP A 176 2.87 16.09 -11.46
N LEU A 177 2.92 14.82 -11.02
CA LEU A 177 3.90 14.36 -10.04
C LEU A 177 5.30 14.20 -10.63
N ILE A 178 5.42 13.85 -11.91
CA ILE A 178 6.71 13.83 -12.64
C ILE A 178 7.29 15.25 -12.75
N ASP A 179 6.46 16.23 -13.13
CA ASP A 179 6.85 17.64 -13.16
C ASP A 179 7.30 18.16 -11.77
N ASP A 180 6.68 17.68 -10.70
CA ASP A 180 7.05 18.05 -9.33
C ASP A 180 8.38 17.45 -8.88
N ILE A 181 8.68 16.22 -9.29
CA ILE A 181 9.96 15.56 -9.05
C ILE A 181 11.09 16.37 -9.71
N GLU A 182 10.91 16.85 -10.95
CA GLU A 182 11.88 17.73 -11.60
C GLU A 182 12.00 19.11 -10.94
N LYS A 183 10.88 19.77 -10.58
CA LYS A 183 10.91 21.04 -9.82
C LYS A 183 11.67 20.91 -8.51
N LEU A 184 11.51 19.77 -7.81
CA LEU A 184 12.22 19.48 -6.56
C LEU A 184 13.72 19.24 -6.80
N ARG A 185 14.07 18.48 -7.85
CA ARG A 185 15.45 18.24 -8.30
C ARG A 185 16.17 19.55 -8.60
N GLU A 186 15.53 20.43 -9.36
CA GLU A 186 16.05 21.76 -9.75
C GLU A 186 16.14 22.72 -8.57
N HIS A 187 15.14 22.74 -7.67
CA HIS A 187 15.17 23.52 -6.45
C HIS A 187 16.41 23.23 -5.59
N PHE A 188 16.80 21.95 -5.50
CA PHE A 188 18.02 21.52 -4.81
C PHE A 188 19.30 21.56 -5.65
N LYS A 189 19.21 21.96 -6.93
CA LYS A 189 20.31 22.00 -7.91
C LYS A 189 21.02 20.65 -8.07
N ILE A 190 20.26 19.57 -7.97
CA ILE A 190 20.75 18.20 -8.15
C ILE A 190 20.78 17.92 -9.66
N PRO A 191 21.93 17.55 -10.26
CA PRO A 191 21.98 17.26 -11.69
C PRO A 191 21.24 15.96 -12.03
N GLU A 192 21.53 14.91 -11.25
CA GLU A 192 21.04 13.54 -11.38
C GLU A 192 20.95 12.92 -9.97
N TRP A 193 20.10 11.92 -9.77
CA TRP A 193 19.93 11.24 -8.47
C TRP A 193 19.56 9.77 -8.60
N GLN A 194 19.70 9.01 -7.51
CA GLN A 194 19.13 7.67 -7.40
C GLN A 194 17.62 7.80 -7.11
N VAL A 195 16.79 6.90 -7.66
CA VAL A 195 15.35 6.87 -7.41
C VAL A 195 15.00 5.60 -6.62
N PHE A 196 14.32 5.76 -5.49
CA PHE A 196 13.82 4.67 -4.66
C PHE A 196 12.30 4.74 -4.59
N GLY A 197 11.59 3.67 -4.92
CA GLY A 197 10.12 3.67 -4.90
C GLY A 197 9.50 2.29 -4.76
N GLY A 198 8.39 2.18 -4.02
CA GLY A 198 7.68 0.92 -3.88
C GLY A 198 6.17 1.03 -3.74
N SER A 199 5.45 -0.03 -4.09
CA SER A 199 4.00 0.03 -4.41
C SER A 199 3.77 1.01 -5.56
N TRP A 200 2.79 1.91 -5.48
CA TRP A 200 2.69 3.11 -6.32
C TRP A 200 4.00 3.89 -6.49
N GLY A 201 4.86 3.94 -5.47
CA GLY A 201 6.18 4.56 -5.60
C GLY A 201 7.03 3.91 -6.69
N SER A 202 6.85 2.61 -6.98
CA SER A 202 7.49 1.92 -8.11
C SER A 202 6.85 2.31 -9.46
N THR A 203 5.53 2.50 -9.50
CA THR A 203 4.79 3.03 -10.66
C THR A 203 5.32 4.41 -11.05
N LEU A 204 5.44 5.32 -10.07
CA LEU A 204 5.95 6.66 -10.25
C LEU A 204 7.46 6.67 -10.56
N ALA A 205 8.26 5.80 -9.94
CA ALA A 205 9.69 5.65 -10.26
C ALA A 205 9.92 5.21 -11.71
N LEU A 206 9.17 4.21 -12.19
CA LEU A 206 9.22 3.75 -13.57
C LEU A 206 8.80 4.88 -14.53
N ALA A 207 7.66 5.54 -14.28
CA ALA A 207 7.15 6.60 -15.13
C ALA A 207 8.11 7.82 -15.21
N TYR A 208 8.66 8.25 -14.07
CA TYR A 208 9.66 9.31 -13.99
C TYR A 208 10.92 8.94 -14.77
N SER A 209 11.50 7.75 -14.51
CA SER A 209 12.74 7.33 -15.17
C SER A 209 12.56 7.10 -16.68
N GLN A 210 11.38 6.68 -17.14
CA GLN A 210 11.03 6.56 -18.56
C GLN A 210 10.80 7.91 -19.26
N THR A 211 10.64 8.99 -18.49
CA THR A 211 10.48 10.36 -18.99
C THR A 211 11.80 11.14 -18.92
N HIS A 212 12.59 10.91 -17.86
CA HIS A 212 13.87 11.58 -17.58
C HIS A 212 15.00 10.56 -17.32
N PRO A 213 15.34 9.67 -18.27
CA PRO A 213 16.34 8.62 -18.05
C PRO A 213 17.73 9.21 -17.75
N ASP A 214 18.04 10.38 -18.31
CA ASP A 214 19.28 11.14 -18.11
C ASP A 214 19.34 11.90 -16.77
N LYS A 215 18.41 11.64 -15.84
CA LYS A 215 18.40 12.19 -14.48
C LYS A 215 18.54 11.12 -13.39
N VAL A 216 18.64 9.84 -13.78
CA VAL A 216 18.50 8.70 -12.87
C VAL A 216 19.77 7.85 -12.85
N THR A 217 20.53 7.97 -11.76
CA THR A 217 21.80 7.25 -11.52
C THR A 217 21.62 5.79 -11.10
N GLY A 218 20.41 5.38 -10.73
CA GLY A 218 20.10 4.03 -10.28
C GLY A 218 18.69 3.91 -9.70
N LEU A 219 18.14 2.70 -9.68
CA LEU A 219 16.75 2.41 -9.31
C LEU A 219 16.64 1.30 -8.26
N VAL A 220 15.88 1.55 -7.19
CA VAL A 220 15.49 0.52 -6.21
C VAL A 220 13.97 0.48 -6.15
N LEU A 221 13.40 -0.63 -6.65
CA LEU A 221 11.97 -0.83 -6.84
C LEU A 221 11.45 -1.93 -5.91
N ARG A 222 10.24 -1.77 -5.33
CA ARG A 222 9.63 -2.76 -4.43
C ARG A 222 8.14 -2.94 -4.64
N GLY A 223 7.63 -4.18 -4.62
CA GLY A 223 6.18 -4.42 -4.67
C GLY A 223 5.61 -3.85 -5.95
N ILE A 224 6.06 -4.40 -7.09
CA ILE A 224 5.91 -3.80 -8.41
C ILE A 224 4.44 -3.64 -8.78
N PHE A 225 4.04 -2.39 -9.03
CA PHE A 225 2.69 -2.03 -9.43
C PHE A 225 2.74 -1.33 -10.78
N LEU A 226 2.10 -1.92 -11.79
CA LEU A 226 2.15 -1.44 -13.17
C LEU A 226 0.83 -0.78 -13.61
N LEU A 227 -0.13 -0.64 -12.70
CA LEU A 227 -1.46 -0.05 -12.92
C LEU A 227 -2.33 -0.67 -14.02
N ARG A 228 -1.96 -1.84 -14.53
CA ARG A 228 -2.79 -2.62 -15.48
C ARG A 228 -4.13 -2.99 -14.84
N LYS A 229 -5.20 -3.02 -15.64
CA LYS A 229 -6.54 -3.39 -15.19
C LYS A 229 -6.56 -4.70 -14.40
N LYS A 230 -5.78 -5.71 -14.82
CA LYS A 230 -5.69 -7.01 -14.12
C LYS A 230 -5.14 -6.93 -12.68
N GLU A 231 -4.41 -5.87 -12.33
CA GLU A 231 -3.89 -5.63 -10.98
C GLU A 231 -4.93 -4.92 -10.11
N ILE A 232 -5.65 -3.95 -10.69
CA ILE A 232 -6.80 -3.30 -10.06
C ILE A 232 -7.92 -4.31 -9.80
N ASP A 233 -8.29 -5.11 -10.81
CA ASP A 233 -9.31 -6.15 -10.71
C ASP A 233 -8.96 -7.21 -9.65
N TRP A 234 -7.67 -7.58 -9.59
CA TRP A 234 -7.18 -8.50 -8.57
C TRP A 234 -7.41 -7.95 -7.16
N PHE A 235 -7.05 -6.70 -6.88
CA PHE A 235 -7.05 -6.20 -5.50
C PHE A 235 -8.37 -5.53 -5.07
N TYR A 236 -9.10 -4.89 -5.98
CA TYR A 236 -10.34 -4.14 -5.68
C TYR A 236 -11.61 -4.72 -6.30
N GLU A 237 -11.55 -5.74 -7.16
CA GLU A 237 -12.75 -6.39 -7.73
C GLU A 237 -12.89 -7.87 -7.27
N GLY A 238 -12.22 -8.23 -6.17
CA GLY A 238 -12.46 -9.48 -5.43
C GLY A 238 -11.49 -10.64 -5.69
N GLY A 239 -10.39 -10.45 -6.42
CA GLY A 239 -9.35 -11.48 -6.58
C GLY A 239 -8.66 -11.86 -5.26
N ALA A 240 -8.11 -10.87 -4.57
CA ALA A 240 -7.45 -11.04 -3.26
C ALA A 240 -8.43 -11.42 -2.13
N ALA A 241 -9.74 -11.20 -2.32
CA ALA A 241 -10.78 -11.66 -1.39
C ALA A 241 -10.84 -13.19 -1.24
N ALA A 242 -10.28 -13.95 -2.20
CA ALA A 242 -10.10 -15.40 -2.06
C ALA A 242 -9.08 -15.80 -0.97
N ILE A 243 -8.26 -14.84 -0.50
CA ILE A 243 -7.25 -15.03 0.55
C ILE A 243 -7.71 -14.38 1.86
N TYR A 244 -8.31 -13.19 1.79
CA TYR A 244 -8.79 -12.42 2.96
C TYR A 244 -10.30 -12.12 2.87
N PRO A 245 -11.18 -13.14 2.92
CA PRO A 245 -12.62 -12.92 2.82
C PRO A 245 -13.16 -12.09 3.99
N ASP A 246 -12.61 -12.26 5.19
CA ASP A 246 -12.93 -11.55 6.43
C ASP A 246 -12.59 -10.05 6.38
N ALA A 247 -11.45 -9.68 5.79
CA ALA A 247 -11.10 -8.28 5.53
C ALA A 247 -11.92 -7.69 4.36
N TRP A 248 -12.34 -8.53 3.42
CA TRP A 248 -13.13 -8.13 2.25
C TRP A 248 -14.59 -7.82 2.57
N GLU A 249 -15.22 -8.53 3.52
CA GLU A 249 -16.66 -8.31 3.79
C GLU A 249 -17.00 -6.86 4.18
N PRO A 250 -16.27 -6.18 5.09
CA PRO A 250 -16.54 -4.77 5.42
C PRO A 250 -16.36 -3.81 4.23
N PHE A 251 -15.42 -4.08 3.32
CA PHE A 251 -15.23 -3.31 2.09
C PHE A 251 -16.40 -3.54 1.13
N ARG A 252 -16.71 -4.81 0.86
CA ARG A 252 -17.81 -5.25 0.00
C ARG A 252 -19.16 -4.71 0.46
N ASP A 253 -19.43 -4.75 1.76
CA ASP A 253 -20.76 -4.52 2.33
C ASP A 253 -21.09 -3.05 2.60
N LEU A 254 -20.11 -2.16 2.55
CA LEU A 254 -20.37 -0.73 2.41
C LEU A 254 -21.07 -0.40 1.08
N ILE A 255 -20.82 -1.20 0.04
CA ILE A 255 -21.41 -1.02 -1.29
C ILE A 255 -22.73 -1.81 -1.39
N PRO A 256 -23.87 -1.16 -1.69
CA PRO A 256 -25.14 -1.85 -1.95
C PRO A 256 -25.01 -2.83 -3.11
N GLU A 257 -25.66 -3.99 -3.02
CA GLU A 257 -25.52 -5.09 -4.00
C GLU A 257 -25.65 -4.65 -5.46
N LYS A 258 -26.61 -3.77 -5.77
CA LYS A 258 -26.85 -3.22 -7.11
C LYS A 258 -25.71 -2.36 -7.68
N GLU A 259 -24.76 -1.92 -6.85
CA GLU A 259 -23.60 -1.12 -7.23
C GLU A 259 -22.29 -1.94 -7.26
N ARG A 260 -22.31 -3.23 -6.88
CA ARG A 260 -21.13 -4.13 -6.82
C ARG A 260 -20.67 -4.66 -8.19
N GLY A 261 -20.97 -3.94 -9.28
CA GLY A 261 -20.51 -4.29 -10.63
C GLY A 261 -19.12 -3.73 -10.98
N CYS A 262 -18.67 -2.73 -10.21
CA CYS A 262 -17.32 -2.16 -10.23
C CYS A 262 -17.13 -1.44 -8.89
N PHE A 263 -16.35 -2.02 -7.98
CA PHE A 263 -16.11 -1.43 -6.66
C PHE A 263 -15.31 -0.14 -6.77
N VAL A 264 -14.34 -0.03 -7.68
CA VAL A 264 -13.59 1.22 -7.90
C VAL A 264 -14.55 2.39 -8.21
N ASP A 265 -15.49 2.23 -9.14
CA ASP A 265 -16.47 3.28 -9.48
C ASP A 265 -17.46 3.53 -8.32
N ALA A 266 -17.92 2.48 -7.65
CA ALA A 266 -18.85 2.59 -6.52
C ALA A 266 -18.22 3.32 -5.32
N TYR A 267 -16.93 3.11 -5.07
CA TYR A 267 -16.17 3.89 -4.09
C TYR A 267 -15.89 5.31 -4.58
N SER A 268 -15.56 5.52 -5.86
CA SER A 268 -15.33 6.85 -6.45
C SER A 268 -16.50 7.80 -6.23
N LYS A 269 -17.72 7.30 -6.41
CA LYS A 269 -18.99 7.99 -6.12
C LYS A 269 -19.12 8.44 -4.65
N ARG A 270 -18.65 7.64 -3.69
CA ARG A 270 -18.76 7.92 -2.24
C ARG A 270 -17.65 8.83 -1.75
N LEU A 271 -16.43 8.55 -2.19
CA LEU A 271 -15.21 9.32 -1.94
C LEU A 271 -15.27 10.75 -2.51
N ASN A 272 -16.23 11.04 -3.40
CA ASN A 272 -16.48 12.39 -3.93
C ASN A 272 -17.94 12.85 -3.71
N SER A 273 -18.62 12.31 -2.69
CA SER A 273 -19.95 12.76 -2.25
C SER A 273 -19.87 14.14 -1.58
N ASP A 274 -20.88 14.99 -1.73
CA ASP A 274 -20.99 16.24 -0.95
C ASP A 274 -21.21 15.98 0.57
N ASP A 275 -21.67 14.78 0.93
CA ASP A 275 -21.78 14.34 2.32
C ASP A 275 -20.44 13.80 2.85
N LEU A 276 -19.90 14.48 3.87
CA LEU A 276 -18.63 14.13 4.51
C LEU A 276 -18.66 12.79 5.24
N GLU A 277 -19.79 12.40 5.85
CA GLU A 277 -19.86 11.10 6.54
C GLU A 277 -19.80 9.93 5.54
N THR A 278 -20.44 10.08 4.37
CA THR A 278 -20.28 9.17 3.24
C THR A 278 -18.83 9.11 2.74
N GLN A 279 -18.14 10.26 2.63
CA GLN A 279 -16.71 10.28 2.25
C GLN A 279 -15.86 9.51 3.27
N TYR A 280 -15.96 9.84 4.57
CA TYR A 280 -15.15 9.22 5.61
C TYR A 280 -15.45 7.73 5.80
N ALA A 281 -16.72 7.31 5.72
CA ALA A 281 -17.09 5.91 5.79
C ALA A 281 -16.45 5.09 4.64
N ALA A 282 -16.48 5.63 3.41
CA ALA A 282 -15.79 5.03 2.28
C ALA A 282 -14.27 5.05 2.43
N ALA A 283 -13.70 6.17 2.88
CA ALA A 283 -12.28 6.33 3.08
C ALA A 283 -11.69 5.32 4.08
N ARG A 284 -12.35 5.16 5.25
CA ARG A 284 -11.96 4.18 6.26
C ARG A 284 -12.07 2.74 5.75
N ALA A 285 -13.16 2.38 5.09
CA ALA A 285 -13.35 1.02 4.58
C ALA A 285 -12.32 0.65 3.50
N TRP A 286 -12.05 1.57 2.56
CA TRP A 286 -11.03 1.41 1.52
C TRP A 286 -9.63 1.30 2.12
N THR A 287 -9.26 2.20 3.05
CA THR A 287 -7.93 2.21 3.67
C THR A 287 -7.70 0.97 4.54
N LYS A 288 -8.71 0.52 5.30
CA LYS A 288 -8.61 -0.69 6.13
C LYS A 288 -8.39 -1.95 5.33
N TRP A 289 -9.04 -2.09 4.17
CA TRP A 289 -8.84 -3.22 3.26
C TRP A 289 -7.34 -3.40 2.95
N GLU A 290 -6.65 -2.35 2.51
CA GLU A 290 -5.21 -2.44 2.26
C GLU A 290 -4.38 -2.63 3.54
N MET A 291 -4.69 -1.89 4.61
CA MET A 291 -3.89 -1.99 5.84
C MET A 291 -3.95 -3.39 6.48
N MET A 292 -5.01 -4.17 6.25
CA MET A 292 -5.16 -5.57 6.67
C MET A 292 -4.39 -6.57 5.80
N THR A 293 -4.18 -6.26 4.51
CA THR A 293 -3.56 -7.18 3.54
C THR A 293 -2.09 -6.85 3.20
N ALA A 294 -1.58 -5.69 3.63
CA ALA A 294 -0.23 -5.22 3.29
C ALA A 294 0.95 -6.01 3.91
N ARG A 295 0.69 -7.03 4.74
CA ARG A 295 1.72 -7.93 5.33
C ARG A 295 1.27 -9.38 5.27
N LEU A 296 2.22 -10.30 5.22
CA LEU A 296 1.97 -11.74 5.27
C LEU A 296 1.26 -12.15 6.57
N ILE A 297 1.70 -11.60 7.70
CA ILE A 297 1.01 -11.70 8.98
C ILE A 297 0.39 -10.32 9.29
N PRO A 298 -0.93 -10.22 9.49
CA PRO A 298 -1.60 -8.96 9.83
C PRO A 298 -0.98 -8.26 11.05
N ASN A 299 -1.03 -6.93 11.05
CA ASN A 299 -0.40 -6.10 12.08
C ASN A 299 -1.37 -5.01 12.55
N ASP A 300 -1.86 -5.15 13.78
CA ASP A 300 -2.88 -4.28 14.38
C ASP A 300 -2.51 -2.79 14.38
N GLU A 301 -1.22 -2.47 14.54
CA GLU A 301 -0.73 -1.08 14.50
C GLU A 301 -0.88 -0.46 13.10
N ASN A 302 -0.67 -1.25 12.04
CA ASN A 302 -0.90 -0.81 10.68
C ASN A 302 -2.40 -0.67 10.37
N ILE A 303 -3.21 -1.63 10.83
CA ILE A 303 -4.68 -1.63 10.63
C ILE A 303 -5.32 -0.39 11.25
N LYS A 304 -4.87 0.02 12.45
CA LYS A 304 -5.33 1.24 13.14
C LYS A 304 -5.11 2.55 12.37
N LYS A 305 -4.24 2.58 11.35
CA LYS A 305 -4.13 3.77 10.48
C LYS A 305 -5.40 4.03 9.69
N GLY A 306 -6.16 2.98 9.36
CA GLY A 306 -7.48 3.11 8.73
C GLY A 306 -8.58 3.62 9.66
N ASP A 307 -8.27 3.91 10.93
CA ASP A 307 -9.14 4.66 11.86
C ASP A 307 -8.84 6.16 11.88
N ASP A 308 -7.71 6.61 11.30
CA ASP A 308 -7.39 8.04 11.15
C ASP A 308 -8.11 8.58 9.91
N ASP A 309 -9.13 9.41 10.13
CA ASP A 309 -9.92 10.03 9.07
C ASP A 309 -9.11 11.00 8.20
N TYR A 310 -8.10 11.69 8.75
CA TYR A 310 -7.27 12.62 7.99
C TYR A 310 -6.35 11.87 7.02
N PHE A 311 -5.72 10.79 7.50
CA PHE A 311 -4.93 9.89 6.65
C PHE A 311 -5.83 9.17 5.62
N SER A 312 -6.88 8.51 6.10
CA SER A 312 -7.75 7.66 5.26
C SER A 312 -8.41 8.46 4.13
N LEU A 313 -8.83 9.72 4.40
CA LEU A 313 -9.44 10.57 3.37
C LEU A 313 -8.48 10.91 2.24
N ALA A 314 -7.25 11.32 2.54
CA ALA A 314 -6.26 11.58 1.49
C ALA A 314 -5.86 10.30 0.76
N PHE A 315 -5.60 9.23 1.51
CA PHE A 315 -5.22 7.93 0.98
C PHE A 315 -6.27 7.41 -0.02
N ALA A 316 -7.48 7.12 0.45
CA ALA A 316 -8.51 6.51 -0.38
C ALA A 316 -8.98 7.41 -1.54
N ARG A 317 -9.12 8.73 -1.34
CA ARG A 317 -9.57 9.63 -2.41
C ARG A 317 -8.54 9.74 -3.53
N ILE A 318 -7.25 9.88 -3.20
CA ILE A 318 -6.19 10.00 -4.20
C ILE A 318 -5.98 8.63 -4.88
N GLU A 319 -5.90 7.56 -4.10
CA GLU A 319 -5.73 6.21 -4.64
C GLU A 319 -6.83 5.83 -5.64
N ASN A 320 -8.09 5.93 -5.23
CA ASN A 320 -9.24 5.67 -6.10
C ASN A 320 -9.26 6.59 -7.34
N HIS A 321 -8.85 7.86 -7.20
CA HIS A 321 -8.77 8.80 -8.32
C HIS A 321 -7.78 8.33 -9.39
N TYR A 322 -6.59 7.86 -9.01
CA TYR A 322 -5.61 7.35 -9.96
C TYR A 322 -6.10 6.06 -10.63
N PHE A 323 -6.81 5.18 -9.91
CA PHE A 323 -7.30 3.91 -10.47
C PHE A 323 -8.47 4.13 -11.43
N THR A 324 -9.42 5.00 -11.07
CA THR A 324 -10.52 5.45 -11.95
C THR A 324 -9.98 6.00 -13.28
N ASN A 325 -8.84 6.70 -13.23
CA ASN A 325 -8.17 7.30 -14.40
C ASN A 325 -7.04 6.45 -14.99
N LYS A 326 -6.90 5.16 -14.60
CA LYS A 326 -5.89 4.21 -15.14
C LYS A 326 -4.44 4.75 -15.08
N GLY A 327 -4.12 5.47 -14.01
CA GLY A 327 -2.81 6.12 -13.84
C GLY A 327 -2.51 7.24 -14.83
N PHE A 328 -3.51 7.74 -15.56
CA PHE A 328 -3.35 8.73 -16.64
C PHE A 328 -2.40 8.26 -17.77
N PHE A 329 -2.18 6.95 -17.89
CA PHE A 329 -1.40 6.35 -18.96
C PHE A 329 -2.22 6.16 -20.24
N SER A 330 -1.56 6.21 -21.40
CA SER A 330 -2.20 6.06 -22.71
C SER A 330 -2.52 4.60 -23.08
N SER A 331 -1.90 3.62 -22.42
CA SER A 331 -2.16 2.19 -22.58
C SER A 331 -2.10 1.47 -21.23
N ASP A 332 -2.76 0.32 -21.14
CA ASP A 332 -2.71 -0.55 -19.94
C ASP A 332 -1.27 -1.01 -19.67
N SER A 333 -0.54 -1.38 -20.73
CA SER A 333 0.84 -1.86 -20.70
C SER A 333 1.92 -0.78 -20.66
N TYR A 334 1.57 0.51 -20.54
CA TYR A 334 2.46 1.65 -20.77
C TYR A 334 3.86 1.51 -20.12
N LEU A 335 3.92 1.13 -18.85
CA LEU A 335 5.18 1.02 -18.11
C LEU A 335 6.06 -0.16 -18.55
N LEU A 336 5.48 -1.21 -19.14
CA LEU A 336 6.22 -2.30 -19.77
C LEU A 336 6.66 -1.91 -21.19
N ASP A 337 5.79 -1.26 -21.95
CA ASP A 337 6.04 -0.85 -23.34
C ASP A 337 7.19 0.18 -23.46
N ASN A 338 7.45 0.94 -22.39
CA ASN A 338 8.49 1.97 -22.34
C ASN A 338 9.81 1.50 -21.70
N ILE A 339 9.95 0.21 -21.37
CA ILE A 339 11.07 -0.28 -20.55
C ILE A 339 12.45 -0.08 -21.19
N ASP A 340 12.56 -0.20 -22.52
CA ASP A 340 13.84 -0.07 -23.25
C ASP A 340 14.51 1.31 -23.04
N LYS A 341 13.74 2.34 -22.67
CA LYS A 341 14.27 3.67 -22.32
C LYS A 341 15.16 3.66 -21.09
N ILE A 342 14.97 2.70 -20.17
CA ILE A 342 15.64 2.65 -18.86
C ILE A 342 16.46 1.38 -18.62
N ARG A 343 16.53 0.46 -19.58
CA ARG A 343 17.26 -0.82 -19.41
C ARG A 343 18.75 -0.68 -19.09
N HIS A 344 19.33 0.45 -19.45
CA HIS A 344 20.72 0.81 -19.16
C HIS A 344 20.96 1.32 -17.73
N ILE A 345 19.89 1.63 -16.98
CA ILE A 345 19.97 2.13 -15.60
C ILE A 345 20.14 0.93 -14.66
N ASP A 346 21.10 1.04 -13.75
CA ASP A 346 21.34 0.04 -12.71
C ASP A 346 20.14 -0.06 -11.77
N ALA A 347 19.43 -1.20 -11.81
CA ALA A 347 18.17 -1.40 -11.11
C ALA A 347 18.17 -2.66 -10.23
N THR A 348 17.48 -2.58 -9.10
CA THR A 348 17.11 -3.75 -8.27
C THR A 348 15.59 -3.77 -8.07
N ILE A 349 14.96 -4.93 -8.28
CA ILE A 349 13.53 -5.17 -8.07
C ILE A 349 13.37 -6.14 -6.90
N VAL A 350 12.74 -5.71 -5.81
CA VAL A 350 12.46 -6.53 -4.61
C VAL A 350 10.96 -6.85 -4.52
N GLN A 351 10.60 -8.13 -4.55
CA GLN A 351 9.20 -8.57 -4.51
C GLN A 351 8.94 -9.60 -3.41
N GLY A 352 7.88 -9.41 -2.63
CA GLY A 352 7.35 -10.45 -1.73
C GLY A 352 6.61 -11.52 -2.53
N ARG A 353 6.91 -12.80 -2.26
CA ARG A 353 6.24 -13.94 -2.91
C ARG A 353 4.74 -13.98 -2.66
N TYR A 354 4.32 -13.54 -1.47
CA TYR A 354 2.92 -13.49 -1.02
C TYR A 354 2.41 -12.04 -0.94
N ASP A 355 2.98 -11.13 -1.74
CA ASP A 355 2.41 -9.80 -1.96
C ASP A 355 1.02 -9.95 -2.61
N VAL A 356 -0.03 -9.59 -1.86
CA VAL A 356 -1.42 -9.65 -2.31
C VAL A 356 -1.97 -8.30 -2.78
N CYS A 357 -1.29 -7.19 -2.44
CA CYS A 357 -1.65 -5.85 -2.89
C CYS A 357 -1.16 -5.64 -4.33
N CYS A 358 0.12 -5.97 -4.56
CA CYS A 358 0.76 -5.89 -5.86
C CYS A 358 1.23 -7.31 -6.24
N PRO A 359 0.36 -8.12 -6.87
CA PRO A 359 0.61 -9.55 -7.03
C PRO A 359 1.90 -9.83 -7.81
N MET A 360 2.66 -10.82 -7.34
CA MET A 360 3.96 -11.28 -7.87
C MET A 360 4.04 -11.40 -9.41
N MET A 361 2.92 -11.59 -10.11
CA MET A 361 2.84 -11.53 -11.57
C MET A 361 3.37 -10.23 -12.19
N SER A 362 3.23 -9.08 -11.51
CA SER A 362 3.65 -7.78 -12.04
C SER A 362 5.17 -7.64 -12.04
N ALA A 363 5.82 -8.01 -10.94
CA ALA A 363 7.28 -8.04 -10.87
C ALA A 363 7.88 -9.09 -11.83
N TRP A 364 7.20 -10.23 -12.02
CA TRP A 364 7.62 -11.26 -12.98
C TRP A 364 7.50 -10.78 -14.44
N ASP A 365 6.41 -10.10 -14.78
CA ASP A 365 6.22 -9.50 -16.10
C ASP A 365 7.29 -8.41 -16.38
N LEU A 366 7.59 -7.56 -15.40
CA LEU A 366 8.63 -6.54 -15.50
C LEU A 366 10.03 -7.14 -15.65
N HIS A 367 10.39 -8.11 -14.81
CA HIS A 367 11.69 -8.80 -14.86
C HIS A 367 11.94 -9.45 -16.24
N LYS A 368 10.92 -10.05 -16.87
CA LYS A 368 11.05 -10.65 -18.20
C LYS A 368 11.41 -9.65 -19.30
N VAL A 369 10.97 -8.40 -19.19
CA VAL A 369 11.24 -7.34 -20.19
C VAL A 369 12.42 -6.46 -19.79
N TRP A 370 12.91 -6.59 -18.56
CA TRP A 370 14.10 -5.91 -18.03
C TRP A 370 15.10 -6.93 -17.44
N PRO A 371 15.73 -7.77 -18.28
CA PRO A 371 16.68 -8.79 -17.82
C PRO A 371 17.95 -8.23 -17.19
N GLU A 372 18.25 -6.94 -17.40
CA GLU A 372 19.38 -6.24 -16.77
C GLU A 372 19.17 -5.93 -15.28
N ALA A 373 17.92 -5.87 -14.80
CA ALA A 373 17.62 -5.54 -13.41
C ALA A 373 17.85 -6.73 -12.47
N ASP A 374 18.50 -6.48 -11.33
CA ASP A 374 18.69 -7.50 -10.29
C ASP A 374 17.36 -7.83 -9.61
N PHE A 375 16.84 -9.04 -9.85
CA PHE A 375 15.52 -9.45 -9.39
C PHE A 375 15.59 -10.32 -8.12
N LYS A 376 15.11 -9.77 -7.00
CA LYS A 376 15.06 -10.43 -5.70
C LYS A 376 13.62 -10.80 -5.32
N VAL A 377 13.38 -12.09 -5.11
CA VAL A 377 12.09 -12.58 -4.61
C VAL A 377 12.24 -13.07 -3.17
N VAL A 378 11.61 -12.36 -2.24
CA VAL A 378 11.58 -12.71 -0.82
C VAL A 378 10.50 -13.78 -0.63
N LYS A 379 10.91 -14.98 -0.22
CA LYS A 379 10.09 -16.20 -0.30
C LYS A 379 8.92 -16.22 0.69
N ASP A 380 9.03 -15.47 1.78
CA ASP A 380 8.22 -15.50 3.00
C ASP A 380 7.76 -14.10 3.42
N ALA A 381 7.47 -13.22 2.45
CA ALA A 381 7.02 -11.86 2.70
C ALA A 381 5.78 -11.47 1.89
N GLY A 382 4.96 -10.59 2.49
CA GLY A 382 3.83 -9.92 1.85
C GLY A 382 4.25 -8.65 1.10
N HIS A 383 3.41 -7.61 1.14
CA HIS A 383 3.64 -6.38 0.39
C HIS A 383 4.67 -5.43 1.03
N SER A 384 4.59 -5.23 2.35
CA SER A 384 5.21 -4.10 3.05
C SER A 384 6.73 -4.02 2.89
N ALA A 385 7.25 -2.81 2.70
CA ALA A 385 8.68 -2.53 2.79
C ALA A 385 9.30 -2.94 4.15
N ASN A 386 8.47 -3.03 5.19
CA ASN A 386 8.86 -3.39 6.56
C ASN A 386 8.68 -4.89 6.88
N GLU A 387 8.50 -5.76 5.87
CA GLU A 387 8.70 -7.20 6.06
C GLU A 387 10.20 -7.47 6.23
N PRO A 388 10.65 -8.39 7.11
CA PRO A 388 12.07 -8.55 7.44
C PRO A 388 12.96 -8.82 6.21
N GLY A 389 12.57 -9.77 5.35
CA GLY A 389 13.33 -10.09 4.15
C GLY A 389 13.28 -9.01 3.07
N ILE A 390 12.18 -8.26 2.96
CA ILE A 390 12.07 -7.11 2.03
C ILE A 390 12.96 -5.97 2.52
N THR A 391 12.90 -5.65 3.81
CA THR A 391 13.78 -4.66 4.46
C THR A 391 15.25 -4.99 4.17
N ALA A 392 15.64 -6.25 4.31
CA ALA A 392 17.00 -6.72 4.09
C ALA A 392 17.49 -6.53 2.66
N GLU A 393 16.70 -6.89 1.64
CA GLU A 393 17.10 -6.68 0.25
C GLU A 393 17.03 -5.20 -0.18
N LEU A 394 16.17 -4.37 0.41
CA LEU A 394 16.13 -2.93 0.12
C LEU A 394 17.38 -2.19 0.64
N VAL A 395 17.81 -2.50 1.86
CA VAL A 395 19.08 -1.96 2.38
C VAL A 395 20.24 -2.49 1.54
N ALA A 396 20.28 -3.79 1.25
CA ALA A 396 21.34 -4.38 0.43
C ALA A 396 21.37 -3.80 -1.01
N ALA A 397 20.24 -3.46 -1.62
CA ALA A 397 20.18 -2.81 -2.92
C ALA A 397 20.86 -1.43 -2.92
N ASN A 398 20.57 -0.59 -1.91
CA ASN A 398 21.25 0.69 -1.73
C ASN A 398 22.76 0.49 -1.47
N GLU A 399 23.14 -0.51 -0.66
CA GLU A 399 24.55 -0.82 -0.42
C GLU A 399 25.29 -1.26 -1.71
N ARG A 400 24.65 -2.02 -2.59
CA ARG A 400 25.21 -2.40 -3.91
C ARG A 400 25.44 -1.19 -4.79
N LEU A 401 24.44 -0.29 -4.91
CA LEU A 401 24.54 0.94 -5.70
C LEU A 401 25.65 1.86 -5.15
N LYS A 402 25.67 2.11 -3.84
CA LYS A 402 26.76 2.83 -3.16
C LYS A 402 28.14 2.26 -3.51
N ASN A 403 28.29 0.94 -3.46
CA ASN A 403 29.57 0.29 -3.71
C ASN A 403 30.00 0.36 -5.19
N LYS A 404 29.05 0.37 -6.14
CA LYS A 404 29.34 0.64 -7.56
C LYS A 404 29.81 2.08 -7.78
N ILE A 405 29.05 3.06 -7.27
CA ILE A 405 29.39 4.49 -7.36
C ILE A 405 30.77 4.76 -6.74
N LYS A 406 31.06 4.23 -5.55
CA LYS A 406 32.40 4.35 -4.91
C LYS A 406 33.52 3.66 -5.70
N ALA A 407 33.21 2.66 -6.52
CA ALA A 407 34.16 1.99 -7.41
C ALA A 407 34.31 2.68 -8.78
N GLY A 408 33.56 3.76 -9.04
CA GLY A 408 33.56 4.47 -10.33
C GLY A 408 32.98 3.63 -11.47
N ARG A 409 31.94 2.84 -11.19
CA ARG A 409 31.26 1.94 -12.14
C ARG A 409 29.78 2.24 -12.21
#